data_AF-A0AAV5T952-F1
#
_entry.id   AF-A0AAV5T952-F1
#
_cell.length_a   1.000
_cell.length_b   1.000
_cell.length_c   1.000
_cell.angle_alpha   90.00
_cell.angle_beta   90.00
_cell.angle_gamma   90.00
#
_symmetry.space_group_name_H-M   'P 1'
#
loop_
_entity.id
_entity.type
_entity.pdbx_description
1 polymer ?
#
loop_
_entity_poly.entity_id
_entity_poly.type
_entity_poly.pdbx_seq_one_letter_code
_entity_poly.pdbx_strand_id
1 'polypeptide(L)'
;SRLLLSSENSSPILATSSWLRHDLAVLDYLSDFICCLYGVPGVYGVVTLPSGVREGINMFLDGFIRSENMRFRDSVLSFKVTDQVEDIKRTGSVQYPSFSKSLGDFTLNVKAGDFSDSEIIVMLGENGTGKTTMIRILAGALKLDDDNNELPQMSISYKPQKISPKSENTVRYLLHEKIPTMYQHPQFKTDVMTPL
;
A
#
# COMPACT_ATOMS: atom_id res chain seq x y z
N SER A 1 11.29 15.95 6.11
CA SER A 1 11.92 17.17 6.67
C SER A 1 13.30 17.29 6.05
N ARG A 2 13.56 18.35 5.28
CA ARG A 2 14.83 18.59 4.58
C ARG A 2 15.77 19.31 5.56
N LEU A 3 16.81 18.63 6.05
CA LEU A 3 17.87 19.27 6.82
C LEU A 3 18.85 19.87 5.80
N LEU A 4 18.81 21.19 5.62
CA LEU A 4 19.81 21.95 4.89
C LEU A 4 20.68 22.67 5.92
N LEU A 5 21.91 22.23 6.11
CA LEU A 5 22.94 23.00 6.80
C LEU A 5 23.62 23.88 5.76
N SER A 6 23.33 25.19 5.76
CA SER A 6 24.04 26.17 4.95
C SER A 6 25.22 26.74 5.74
N SER A 7 26.44 26.62 5.21
CA SER A 7 27.57 27.45 5.63
C SER A 7 28.15 28.18 4.43
N GLU A 8 28.12 29.51 4.47
CA GLU A 8 28.75 30.42 3.51
C GLU A 8 30.28 30.27 3.60
N ASN A 9 30.92 29.61 2.63
CA ASN A 9 32.23 30.04 2.13
C ASN A 9 32.62 29.34 0.83
N SER A 10 33.24 30.11 -0.06
CA SER A 10 33.61 29.84 -1.45
C SER A 10 34.57 28.65 -1.62
N SER A 11 33.99 27.45 -1.66
CA SER A 11 34.62 26.16 -2.05
C SER A 11 33.59 25.38 -2.87
N PRO A 12 33.91 24.36 -3.70
CA PRO A 12 32.87 23.53 -4.29
C PRO A 12 32.07 22.90 -3.14
N ILE A 13 30.87 23.40 -2.89
CA ILE A 13 30.01 22.93 -1.81
C ILE A 13 29.55 21.55 -2.25
N LEU A 14 30.17 20.50 -1.71
CA LEU A 14 29.60 19.16 -1.74
C LEU A 14 28.29 19.23 -0.94
N ALA A 15 27.18 19.44 -1.65
CA ALA A 15 25.86 19.43 -1.06
C ALA A 15 25.50 17.98 -0.72
N THR A 16 25.59 17.61 0.55
CA THR A 16 25.10 16.31 1.02
C THR A 16 23.59 16.40 1.25
N SER A 17 22.83 15.51 0.61
CA SER A 17 21.38 15.43 0.78
C SER A 17 20.99 14.09 1.38
N SER A 18 20.35 14.13 2.55
CA SER A 18 19.87 12.93 3.24
C SER A 18 18.35 12.85 3.16
N TRP A 19 17.82 11.71 2.74
CA TRP A 19 16.38 11.49 2.57
C TRP A 19 15.94 10.26 3.38
N LEU A 20 14.89 10.41 4.19
CA LEU A 20 14.20 9.27 4.79
C LEU A 20 12.99 8.93 3.91
N ARG A 21 12.98 7.71 3.35
CA ARG A 21 11.89 7.22 2.49
C ARG A 21 11.57 5.77 2.86
N HIS A 22 10.32 5.40 2.66
CA HIS A 22 9.84 4.02 2.79
C HIS A 22 9.68 3.33 1.42
N ASP A 23 9.88 4.07 0.33
CA ASP A 23 9.73 3.58 -1.04
C ASP A 23 11.10 3.18 -1.60
N LEU A 24 11.28 1.88 -1.83
CA LEU A 24 12.54 1.32 -2.34
C LEU A 24 12.86 1.78 -3.77
N ALA A 25 11.85 1.97 -4.63
CA ALA A 25 12.09 2.36 -6.02
C ALA A 25 12.61 3.80 -6.12
N VAL A 26 12.07 4.69 -5.29
CA VAL A 26 12.55 6.07 -5.22
C VAL A 26 13.93 6.14 -4.55
N LEU A 27 14.19 5.29 -3.56
CA LEU A 27 15.51 5.20 -2.94
C LEU A 27 16.57 4.74 -3.92
N ASP A 28 16.27 3.73 -4.74
CA ASP A 28 17.18 3.22 -5.77
C ASP A 28 17.52 4.30 -6.81
N TYR A 29 16.54 5.12 -7.18
CA TYR A 29 16.72 6.18 -8.17
C TYR A 29 17.48 7.41 -7.64
N LEU A 30 17.26 7.82 -6.39
CA LEU A 30 17.74 9.10 -5.86
C LEU A 30 19.02 9.01 -5.04
N SER A 31 19.38 7.82 -4.54
CA SER A 31 20.43 7.70 -3.52
C SER A 31 21.73 7.22 -4.13
N ASP A 32 22.86 7.76 -3.67
CA ASP A 32 24.19 7.20 -3.97
C ASP A 32 24.60 6.14 -2.92
N PHE A 33 24.12 6.31 -1.68
CA PHE A 33 24.36 5.42 -0.55
C PHE A 33 23.09 5.25 0.28
N ILE A 34 22.94 4.09 0.92
CA ILE A 34 21.81 3.78 1.81
C ILE A 34 22.33 3.34 3.18
N CYS A 35 21.69 3.84 4.23
CA CYS A 35 21.83 3.34 5.60
C CYS A 35 20.51 2.69 6.03
N CYS A 36 20.56 1.50 6.62
CA CYS A 36 19.39 0.84 7.17
C CYS A 36 19.22 1.18 8.66
N LEU A 37 17.99 1.44 9.07
CA LEU A 37 17.62 1.53 10.49
C LEU A 37 16.92 0.25 10.90
N TYR A 38 17.35 -0.36 11.99
CA TYR A 38 16.76 -1.59 12.53
C TYR A 38 16.67 -1.51 14.05
N GLY A 39 15.80 -2.34 14.65
CA GLY A 39 15.58 -2.38 16.09
C GLY A 39 14.15 -2.77 16.42
N VAL A 40 13.77 -2.60 17.69
CA VAL A 40 12.41 -2.89 18.17
C VAL A 40 11.63 -1.59 18.26
N PRO A 41 10.52 -1.42 17.50
CA PRO A 41 9.70 -0.20 17.54
C PRO A 41 9.30 0.17 18.97
N GLY A 42 9.57 1.41 19.37
CA GLY A 42 9.25 1.91 20.71
C GLY A 42 10.26 1.54 21.81
N VAL A 43 11.29 0.75 21.51
CA VAL A 43 12.32 0.37 22.49
C VAL A 43 13.69 0.94 22.09
N TYR A 44 14.20 0.59 20.90
CA TYR A 44 15.50 1.09 20.42
C TYR A 44 15.59 1.04 18.89
N GLY A 45 16.52 1.82 18.33
CA GLY A 45 16.86 1.79 16.91
C GLY A 45 18.36 2.02 16.72
N VAL A 46 18.96 1.28 15.81
CA VAL A 46 20.38 1.34 15.42
C VAL A 46 20.46 1.65 13.94
N VAL A 47 21.45 2.45 13.55
CA VAL A 47 21.73 2.83 12.15
C VAL A 47 22.96 2.09 11.67
N THR A 48 22.89 1.45 10.51
CA THR A 48 24.06 0.81 9.89
C THR A 48 25.03 1.83 9.30
N LEU A 49 26.25 1.41 9.04
CA LEU A 49 27.17 2.17 8.19
C LEU A 49 26.59 2.36 6.77
N PRO A 50 26.99 3.41 6.04
CA PRO A 50 26.60 3.61 4.66
C PRO A 50 27.02 2.44 3.78
N SER A 51 26.10 1.94 2.97
CA SER A 51 26.32 0.86 2.00
C SER A 51 25.92 1.30 0.60
N GLY A 52 26.42 0.63 -0.43
CA GLY A 52 25.97 0.85 -1.79
C GLY A 52 24.48 0.52 -1.93
N VAL A 53 23.75 1.29 -2.74
CA VAL A 53 22.28 1.21 -2.89
C VAL A 53 21.78 -0.22 -3.07
N ARG A 54 22.35 -0.95 -4.03
CA ARG A 54 21.97 -2.33 -4.34
C ARG A 54 22.22 -3.29 -3.18
N GLU A 55 23.33 -3.11 -2.47
CA GLU A 55 23.68 -3.95 -1.32
C GLU A 55 22.73 -3.66 -0.15
N GLY A 56 22.49 -2.38 0.14
CA GLY A 56 21.56 -1.95 1.19
C GLY A 56 20.12 -2.41 0.98
N ILE A 57 19.60 -2.31 -0.25
CA ILE A 57 18.24 -2.78 -0.57
C ILE A 57 18.15 -4.31 -0.42
N ASN A 58 19.12 -5.07 -0.94
CA ASN A 58 19.11 -6.53 -0.80
C ASN A 58 19.25 -6.96 0.67
N MET A 59 20.13 -6.31 1.44
CA MET A 59 20.26 -6.52 2.88
C MET A 59 18.94 -6.28 3.62
N PHE A 60 18.19 -5.24 3.23
CA PHE A 60 16.87 -4.94 3.78
C PHE A 60 15.82 -6.02 3.42
N LEU A 61 15.80 -6.46 2.15
CA LEU A 61 14.89 -7.51 1.67
C LEU A 61 15.18 -8.89 2.29
N ASP A 62 16.45 -9.20 2.54
CA ASP A 62 16.91 -10.43 3.19
C ASP A 62 16.60 -10.47 4.69
N GLY A 63 16.42 -9.30 5.34
CA GLY A 63 16.18 -9.22 6.78
C GLY A 63 17.42 -9.47 7.65
N PHE A 64 18.61 -9.45 7.05
CA PHE A 64 19.86 -9.82 7.71
C PHE A 64 21.01 -8.87 7.33
N ILE A 65 21.63 -8.28 8.34
CA ILE A 65 22.74 -7.34 8.22
C ILE A 65 24.05 -8.12 8.36
N ARG A 66 24.75 -8.27 7.23
CA ARG A 66 25.97 -9.09 7.15
C ARG A 66 27.12 -8.51 7.96
N SER A 67 27.29 -7.19 7.97
CA SER A 67 28.40 -6.52 8.67
C SER A 67 28.33 -6.67 10.19
N GLU A 68 27.13 -6.64 10.76
CA GLU A 68 26.88 -6.75 12.20
C GLU A 68 26.51 -8.18 12.63
N ASN A 69 26.47 -9.13 11.68
CA ASN A 69 25.97 -10.49 11.88
C ASN A 69 24.61 -10.52 12.62
N MET A 70 23.68 -9.63 12.25
CA MET A 70 22.41 -9.45 12.95
C MET A 70 21.21 -9.69 12.02
N ARG A 71 20.29 -10.55 12.45
CA ARG A 71 18.99 -10.74 11.81
C ARG A 71 17.95 -9.87 12.49
N PHE A 72 17.35 -8.95 11.75
CA PHE A 72 16.25 -8.12 12.26
C PHE A 72 14.88 -8.59 11.75
N ARG A 73 14.84 -9.58 10.85
CA ARG A 73 13.62 -10.22 10.37
C ARG A 73 13.85 -11.67 9.97
N ASP A 74 12.92 -12.55 10.35
CA ASP A 74 13.03 -14.00 10.12
C ASP A 74 12.71 -14.41 8.68
N SER A 75 11.76 -13.71 8.05
CA SER A 75 11.35 -13.98 6.67
C SER A 75 12.11 -13.12 5.66
N VAL A 76 12.35 -13.66 4.46
CA VAL A 76 12.89 -12.90 3.31
C VAL A 76 11.71 -12.35 2.49
N LEU A 77 11.78 -11.10 2.03
CA LEU A 77 10.83 -10.59 1.04
C LEU A 77 11.32 -11.00 -0.34
N SER A 78 10.61 -11.91 -0.98
CA SER A 78 10.92 -12.36 -2.34
C SER A 78 9.78 -11.99 -3.29
N PHE A 79 10.10 -11.22 -4.32
CA PHE A 79 9.19 -10.90 -5.42
C PHE A 79 9.26 -12.01 -6.47
N LYS A 80 8.91 -13.24 -6.08
CA LYS A 80 8.73 -14.31 -7.08
C LYS A 80 7.40 -14.08 -7.76
N VAL A 81 7.45 -13.80 -9.06
CA VAL A 81 6.28 -13.95 -9.93
C VAL A 81 5.99 -15.45 -9.98
N THR A 82 4.92 -15.88 -9.33
CA THR A 82 4.48 -17.26 -9.41
C THR A 82 3.77 -17.43 -10.75
N ASP A 83 4.42 -18.09 -11.71
CA ASP A 83 3.82 -18.43 -13.02
C ASP A 83 2.71 -19.49 -12.93
N GLN A 84 2.45 -20.01 -11.73
CA GLN A 84 1.36 -20.96 -11.48
C GLN A 84 0.05 -20.20 -11.27
N VAL A 85 -0.49 -19.67 -12.37
CA VAL A 85 -1.93 -19.44 -12.44
C VAL A 85 -2.53 -20.83 -12.64
N GLU A 86 -2.85 -21.53 -11.55
CA GLU A 86 -3.75 -22.69 -11.67
C GLU A 86 -4.99 -22.21 -12.43
N ASP A 87 -5.48 -23.02 -13.38
CA ASP A 87 -6.76 -22.76 -14.06
C ASP A 87 -7.89 -22.90 -13.03
N ILE A 88 -8.07 -21.88 -12.19
CA ILE A 88 -9.17 -21.78 -11.25
C ILE A 88 -10.42 -21.75 -12.11
N LYS A 89 -11.26 -22.78 -11.98
CA LYS A 89 -12.56 -22.84 -12.66
C LYS A 89 -13.39 -21.65 -12.22
N ARG A 90 -13.46 -20.64 -13.09
CA ARG A 90 -14.27 -19.43 -12.93
C ARG A 90 -15.72 -19.84 -12.73
N THR A 91 -16.27 -19.57 -11.56
CA THR A 91 -17.61 -20.02 -11.16
C THR A 91 -18.63 -18.88 -11.23
N GLY A 92 -18.20 -17.63 -11.06
CA GLY A 92 -19.00 -16.43 -11.27
C GLY A 92 -18.21 -15.29 -11.90
N SER A 93 -18.92 -14.45 -12.65
CA SER A 93 -18.47 -13.13 -13.06
C SER A 93 -19.57 -12.10 -12.85
N VAL A 94 -19.20 -10.92 -12.34
CA VAL A 94 -20.10 -9.78 -12.17
C VAL A 94 -19.81 -8.77 -13.27
N GLN A 95 -20.77 -8.58 -14.17
CA GLN A 95 -20.65 -7.63 -15.27
C GLN A 95 -21.18 -6.25 -14.87
N TYR A 96 -20.46 -5.20 -15.23
CA TYR A 96 -20.92 -3.83 -15.08
C TYR A 96 -21.04 -3.14 -16.45
N PRO A 97 -22.14 -2.40 -16.71
CA PRO A 97 -22.32 -1.66 -17.95
C PRO A 97 -21.34 -0.49 -18.07
N SER A 98 -21.24 0.10 -19.25
CA SER A 98 -20.56 1.38 -19.41
C SER A 98 -21.36 2.47 -18.71
N PHE A 99 -20.69 3.34 -17.95
CA PHE A 99 -21.33 4.44 -17.26
C PHE A 99 -20.44 5.69 -17.29
N SER A 100 -21.06 6.84 -17.12
CA SER A 100 -20.37 8.12 -16.96
C SER A 100 -20.80 8.80 -15.66
N LYS A 101 -19.89 9.59 -15.10
CA LYS A 101 -20.17 10.41 -13.92
C LYS A 101 -19.53 11.78 -14.09
N SER A 102 -20.33 12.82 -13.91
CA SER A 102 -19.87 14.19 -13.82
C SER A 102 -19.71 14.62 -12.37
N LEU A 103 -18.61 15.32 -12.07
CA LEU A 103 -18.30 15.89 -10.77
C LEU A 103 -17.75 17.31 -10.99
N GLY A 104 -18.64 18.28 -11.17
CA GLY A 104 -18.28 19.63 -11.57
C GLY A 104 -17.58 19.61 -12.93
N ASP A 105 -16.34 20.10 -12.99
CA ASP A 105 -15.54 20.18 -14.22
C ASP A 105 -14.93 18.83 -14.64
N PHE A 106 -15.02 17.80 -13.79
CA PHE A 106 -14.46 16.48 -14.05
C PHE A 106 -15.52 15.53 -14.60
N THR A 107 -15.21 14.85 -15.70
CA THR A 107 -16.05 13.79 -16.27
C THR A 107 -15.29 12.47 -16.29
N LEU A 108 -15.88 11.46 -15.66
CA LEU A 108 -15.39 10.09 -15.66
C LEU A 108 -16.22 9.27 -16.65
N ASN A 109 -15.57 8.65 -17.63
CA ASN A 109 -16.19 7.72 -18.56
C ASN A 109 -15.59 6.32 -18.35
N VAL A 110 -16.43 5.36 -17.96
CA VAL A 110 -16.03 3.97 -17.72
C VAL A 110 -16.66 3.09 -18.78
N LYS A 111 -15.84 2.26 -19.43
CA LYS A 111 -16.30 1.25 -20.40
C LYS A 111 -16.88 0.05 -19.65
N ALA A 112 -17.81 -0.65 -20.28
CA ALA A 112 -18.33 -1.90 -19.74
C ALA A 112 -17.20 -2.91 -19.53
N GLY A 113 -17.33 -3.74 -18.50
CA GLY A 113 -16.37 -4.77 -18.16
C GLY A 113 -16.96 -5.77 -17.18
N ASP A 114 -16.12 -6.70 -16.73
CA ASP A 114 -16.51 -7.77 -15.82
C ASP A 114 -15.46 -7.98 -14.75
N PHE A 115 -15.93 -8.42 -13.58
CA PHE A 115 -15.12 -8.90 -12.48
C PHE A 115 -15.31 -10.41 -12.36
N SER A 116 -14.24 -11.18 -12.51
CA SER A 116 -14.24 -12.62 -12.26
C SER A 116 -13.98 -12.93 -10.79
N ASP A 117 -14.55 -14.03 -10.31
CA ASP A 117 -14.22 -14.52 -8.97
C ASP A 117 -12.72 -14.86 -8.85
N SER A 118 -12.17 -14.58 -7.66
CA SER A 118 -10.79 -14.92 -7.29
C SER A 118 -9.69 -14.21 -8.10
N GLU A 119 -9.97 -13.02 -8.65
CA GLU A 119 -8.95 -12.20 -9.32
C GLU A 119 -8.52 -10.98 -8.50
N ILE A 120 -7.31 -10.50 -8.78
CA ILE A 120 -6.79 -9.24 -8.26
C ILE A 120 -6.64 -8.29 -9.44
N ILE A 121 -7.49 -7.26 -9.49
CA ILE A 121 -7.40 -6.19 -10.48
C ILE A 121 -6.65 -5.00 -9.91
N VAL A 122 -5.62 -4.56 -10.62
CA VAL A 122 -4.85 -3.37 -10.28
C VAL A 122 -5.31 -2.20 -11.16
N MET A 123 -5.80 -1.13 -10.51
CA MET A 123 -6.14 0.13 -11.19
C MET A 123 -4.96 1.11 -11.14
N LEU A 124 -4.43 1.46 -12.31
CA LEU A 124 -3.31 2.41 -12.46
C LEU A 124 -3.76 3.73 -13.09
N GLY A 125 -3.00 4.80 -12.84
CA GLY A 125 -3.20 6.13 -13.44
C GLY A 125 -2.83 7.26 -12.48
N GLU A 126 -2.81 8.49 -12.96
CA GLU A 126 -2.49 9.67 -12.15
C GLU A 126 -3.56 10.00 -11.09
N ASN A 127 -3.19 10.80 -10.09
CA ASN A 127 -4.19 11.31 -9.15
C ASN A 127 -5.19 12.21 -9.89
N GLY A 128 -6.49 12.02 -9.61
CA GLY A 128 -7.55 12.75 -10.31
C GLY A 128 -8.13 12.05 -11.53
N THR A 129 -7.60 10.89 -11.96
CA THR A 129 -8.20 10.12 -13.09
C THR A 129 -9.52 9.41 -12.77
N GLY A 130 -10.06 9.58 -11.56
CA GLY A 130 -11.37 9.01 -11.19
C GLY A 130 -11.34 7.58 -10.63
N LYS A 131 -10.18 6.98 -10.36
CA LYS A 131 -10.08 5.63 -9.73
C LYS A 131 -10.90 5.50 -8.44
N THR A 132 -10.71 6.43 -7.50
CA THR A 132 -11.46 6.46 -6.24
C THR A 132 -12.94 6.68 -6.47
N THR A 133 -13.31 7.46 -7.50
CA THR A 133 -14.70 7.71 -7.89
C THR A 133 -15.36 6.44 -8.43
N MET A 134 -14.68 5.70 -9.31
CA MET A 134 -15.15 4.40 -9.83
C MET A 134 -15.40 3.41 -8.68
N ILE A 135 -14.45 3.28 -7.75
CA ILE A 135 -14.62 2.39 -6.59
C ILE A 135 -15.81 2.80 -5.72
N ARG A 136 -16.01 4.10 -5.49
CA ARG A 136 -17.16 4.59 -4.69
C ARG A 136 -18.50 4.33 -5.37
N ILE A 137 -18.55 4.44 -6.70
CA ILE A 137 -19.74 4.13 -7.49
C ILE A 137 -20.06 2.63 -7.38
N LEU A 138 -19.06 1.77 -7.63
CA LEU A 138 -19.24 0.33 -7.51
C LEU A 138 -19.66 -0.07 -6.09
N ALA A 139 -19.07 0.53 -5.06
CA ALA A 139 -19.42 0.30 -3.65
C ALA A 139 -20.81 0.86 -3.23
N GLY A 140 -21.55 1.49 -4.14
CA GLY A 140 -22.85 2.12 -3.85
C GLY A 140 -22.76 3.38 -2.99
N ALA A 141 -21.56 3.89 -2.71
CA ALA A 141 -21.33 5.08 -1.91
C ALA A 141 -21.54 6.39 -2.71
N LEU A 142 -21.56 6.29 -4.05
CA LEU A 142 -21.85 7.41 -4.95
C LEU A 142 -22.81 6.95 -6.04
N LYS A 143 -23.93 7.67 -6.22
CA LYS A 143 -24.91 7.38 -7.28
C LYS A 143 -24.44 7.92 -8.63
N LEU A 144 -24.87 7.28 -9.71
CA LEU A 144 -24.69 7.79 -11.08
C LEU A 144 -25.59 9.01 -11.32
N ASP A 145 -25.30 9.77 -12.37
CA ASP A 145 -26.14 10.91 -12.77
C ASP A 145 -27.38 10.45 -13.55
N ASP A 146 -27.30 9.29 -14.20
CA ASP A 146 -28.40 8.66 -14.92
C ASP A 146 -29.04 7.56 -14.04
N ASP A 147 -30.27 7.80 -13.61
CA ASP A 147 -31.04 6.87 -12.78
C ASP A 147 -31.42 5.57 -13.53
N ASN A 148 -31.25 5.49 -14.86
CA ASN A 148 -31.55 4.28 -15.63
C ASN A 148 -30.41 3.25 -15.61
N ASN A 149 -29.21 3.65 -15.18
CA ASN A 149 -28.06 2.75 -15.12
C ASN A 149 -27.93 2.16 -13.71
N GLU A 150 -28.61 1.03 -13.48
CA GLU A 150 -28.43 0.26 -12.26
C GLU A 150 -27.18 -0.62 -12.34
N LEU A 151 -26.29 -0.48 -11.36
CA LEU A 151 -25.13 -1.35 -11.19
C LEU A 151 -25.54 -2.61 -10.42
N PRO A 152 -24.92 -3.78 -10.71
CA PRO A 152 -25.21 -5.00 -9.96
C PRO A 152 -24.92 -4.81 -8.47
N GLN A 153 -25.81 -5.33 -7.63
CA GLN A 153 -25.59 -5.30 -6.18
C GLN A 153 -24.42 -6.23 -5.83
N MET A 154 -23.30 -5.65 -5.43
CA MET A 154 -22.12 -6.35 -4.96
C MET A 154 -21.88 -6.07 -3.48
N SER A 155 -21.56 -7.10 -2.70
CA SER A 155 -21.11 -6.93 -1.32
C SER A 155 -19.64 -6.46 -1.31
N ILE A 156 -19.44 -5.15 -1.37
CA ILE A 156 -18.10 -4.55 -1.48
C ILE A 156 -17.59 -4.12 -0.10
N SER A 157 -16.41 -4.60 0.25
CA SER A 157 -15.63 -4.06 1.37
C SER A 157 -14.77 -2.90 0.87
N TYR A 158 -15.05 -1.69 1.36
CA TYR A 158 -14.35 -0.48 0.94
C TYR A 158 -13.42 0.04 2.04
N LYS A 159 -12.13 0.15 1.74
CA LYS A 159 -11.14 0.83 2.59
C LYS A 159 -10.89 2.25 2.08
N PRO A 160 -11.31 3.30 2.80
CA PRO A 160 -11.09 4.67 2.34
C PRO A 160 -9.60 5.03 2.35
N GLN A 161 -9.18 5.82 1.35
CA GLN A 161 -7.80 6.29 1.22
C GLN A 161 -7.36 7.21 2.38
N LYS A 162 -8.30 7.97 2.97
CA LYS A 162 -8.08 8.79 4.17
C LYS A 162 -8.85 8.17 5.32
N ILE A 163 -8.12 7.77 6.36
CA ILE A 163 -8.69 7.24 7.60
C ILE A 163 -8.70 8.40 8.61
N SER A 164 -9.89 8.88 8.95
CA SER A 164 -10.09 9.75 10.12
C SER A 164 -10.83 8.95 11.18
N PRO A 165 -10.25 8.75 12.38
CA PRO A 165 -10.96 8.06 13.46
C PRO A 165 -12.17 8.90 13.86
N LYS A 166 -13.35 8.29 13.82
CA LYS A 166 -14.63 8.94 14.16
C LYS A 166 -15.23 8.44 15.47
N SER A 167 -14.56 7.50 16.13
CA SER A 167 -15.03 6.84 17.35
C SER A 167 -14.02 7.02 18.47
N GLU A 168 -14.52 7.29 19.68
CA GLU A 168 -13.71 7.35 20.90
C GLU A 168 -13.42 5.95 21.49
N ASN A 169 -14.06 4.91 20.95
CA ASN A 169 -13.90 3.54 21.40
C ASN A 169 -12.51 2.97 21.06
N THR A 170 -12.09 1.99 21.85
CA THR A 170 -10.84 1.26 21.60
C THR A 170 -10.90 0.46 20.29
N VAL A 171 -9.75 0.28 19.62
CA VAL A 171 -9.64 -0.54 18.41
C VAL A 171 -10.15 -1.97 18.66
N ARG A 172 -9.86 -2.53 19.85
CA ARG A 172 -10.34 -3.86 20.24
C ARG A 172 -11.87 -3.94 20.22
N TYR A 173 -12.55 -2.92 20.74
CA TYR A 173 -14.01 -2.87 20.72
C TYR A 173 -14.55 -2.82 19.29
N LEU A 174 -14.00 -1.94 18.43
CA LEU A 174 -14.44 -1.79 17.04
C LEU A 174 -14.27 -3.09 16.22
N LEU A 175 -13.15 -3.80 16.41
CA LEU A 175 -12.91 -5.08 15.74
C LEU A 175 -13.90 -6.16 16.21
N HIS A 176 -14.19 -6.23 17.51
CA HIS A 176 -15.21 -7.14 18.02
C HIS A 176 -16.62 -6.81 17.52
N GLU A 177 -16.96 -5.53 17.39
CA GLU A 177 -18.28 -5.09 16.90
C GLU A 177 -18.47 -5.43 15.42
N LYS A 178 -17.47 -5.17 14.57
CA LYS A 178 -17.60 -5.30 13.12
C LYS A 178 -17.31 -6.72 12.60
N ILE A 179 -16.39 -7.45 13.23
CA ILE A 179 -15.91 -8.74 12.73
C ILE A 179 -15.69 -9.78 13.86
N PRO A 180 -16.73 -10.11 14.65
CA PRO A 180 -16.59 -10.97 15.84
C PRO A 180 -16.05 -12.37 15.53
N THR A 181 -16.45 -12.95 14.39
CA THR A 181 -16.03 -14.29 13.95
C THR A 181 -14.59 -14.31 13.43
N MET A 182 -14.19 -13.29 12.64
CA MET A 182 -12.83 -13.17 12.12
C MET A 182 -11.80 -12.89 13.22
N TYR A 183 -12.20 -12.23 14.31
CA TYR A 183 -11.30 -11.97 15.44
C TYR A 183 -10.71 -13.25 16.06
N GLN A 184 -11.47 -14.36 16.00
CA GLN A 184 -11.02 -15.66 16.51
C GLN A 184 -10.19 -16.45 15.48
N HIS A 185 -10.24 -16.06 14.21
CA HIS A 185 -9.59 -16.78 13.11
C HIS A 185 -8.06 -16.80 13.31
N PRO A 186 -7.40 -17.96 13.22
CA PRO A 186 -5.95 -18.08 13.45
C PRO A 186 -5.12 -17.14 12.58
N GLN A 187 -5.48 -16.98 11.30
CA GLN A 187 -4.77 -16.09 10.38
C GLN A 187 -4.88 -14.61 10.79
N PHE A 188 -6.03 -14.17 11.29
CA PHE A 188 -6.20 -12.81 11.78
C PHE A 188 -5.34 -12.55 13.03
N LYS A 189 -5.20 -13.56 13.90
CA LYS A 189 -4.32 -13.45 15.08
C LYS A 189 -2.87 -13.29 14.67
N THR A 190 -2.38 -14.13 13.75
CA THR A 190 -1.00 -14.07 13.26
C THR A 190 -0.71 -12.76 12.55
N ASP A 191 -1.59 -12.32 11.64
CA ASP A 191 -1.29 -11.17 10.77
C ASP A 191 -1.52 -9.81 11.46
N VAL A 192 -2.45 -9.74 12.43
CA VAL A 192 -2.91 -8.47 13.02
C VAL A 192 -2.62 -8.34 14.50
N MET A 193 -2.80 -9.41 15.30
CA MET A 193 -2.68 -9.32 16.77
C MET A 193 -1.25 -9.53 17.27
N THR A 194 -0.46 -10.31 16.54
CA THR A 194 0.97 -10.54 16.83
C THR A 194 1.76 -10.33 15.54
N PRO A 195 1.87 -9.09 15.05
CA PRO A 195 2.65 -8.82 13.85
C PRO A 195 4.10 -9.24 14.10
N LEU A 196 4.69 -9.89 13.09
CA LEU A 196 6.11 -10.24 13.02
C LEU A 196 7.01 -9.01 13.23
#